data_AF-A0A536SXM9-F1
#
_entry.id   AF-A0A536SXM9-F1
#
_cell.length_a   1.000
_cell.length_b   1.000
_cell.length_c   1.000
_cell.angle_alpha   90.00
_cell.angle_beta   90.00
_cell.angle_gamma   90.00
#
_symmetry.space_group_name_H-M   'P 1'
#
loop_
_entity.id
_entity.type
_entity.pdbx_description
1 polymer ?
#
loop_
_entity_poly.entity_id
_entity_poly.type
_entity_poly.pdbx_seq_one_letter_code
_entity_poly.pdbx_strand_id
1 'polypeptide(L)'
;MLYSLYEAQHMALAPLRFMAEWSLGWFGHPFSPWAHFPISRRLAASSDLFLRVTERYEKPQWHIPDVEVEVTQAKPFCHLV
;
A
#
# COMPACT_ATOMS: atom_id res chain seq x y z
N MET A 1 10.00 -18.07 14.85
CA MET A 1 11.18 -17.93 13.96
C MET A 1 10.81 -17.41 12.57
N LEU A 2 9.73 -17.87 11.93
CA LEU A 2 9.32 -17.33 10.62
C LEU A 2 8.86 -15.86 10.69
N TYR A 3 8.10 -15.50 11.73
CA TYR A 3 7.67 -14.11 11.94
C TYR A 3 8.86 -13.16 12.16
N SER A 4 9.87 -13.57 12.94
CA SER A 4 11.08 -12.76 13.14
C SER A 4 11.88 -12.57 11.85
N LEU A 5 11.89 -13.56 10.94
CA LEU A 5 12.51 -13.40 9.62
C LEU A 5 11.74 -12.40 8.75
N TYR A 6 10.40 -12.46 8.76
CA TYR A 6 9.55 -11.49 8.08
C TYR A 6 9.78 -10.05 8.59
N GLU A 7 9.83 -9.88 9.91
CA GLU A 7 10.12 -8.59 10.54
C GLU A 7 11.53 -8.11 10.18
N ALA A 8 12.54 -8.99 10.20
CA ALA A 8 13.90 -8.65 9.81
C ALA A 8 14.00 -8.21 8.34
N GLN A 9 13.30 -8.88 7.42
CA GLN A 9 13.22 -8.47 6.01
C GLN A 9 12.60 -7.09 5.86
N HIS A 10 11.51 -6.81 6.59
CA HIS A 10 10.87 -5.51 6.58
C HIS A 10 11.81 -4.40 7.07
N MET A 11 12.49 -4.63 8.18
CA MET A 11 13.46 -3.68 8.74
C MET A 11 14.66 -3.48 7.80
N ALA A 12 15.12 -4.53 7.12
CA ALA A 12 16.18 -4.43 6.13
C ALA A 12 15.79 -3.57 4.91
N LEU A 13 14.51 -3.52 4.55
CA LEU A 13 13.99 -2.70 3.44
C LEU A 13 13.74 -1.23 3.82
N ALA A 14 13.73 -0.88 5.10
CA ALA A 14 13.51 0.49 5.57
C ALA A 14 14.38 1.56 4.87
N PRO A 15 15.73 1.42 4.74
CA PRO A 15 16.55 2.42 4.03
C PRO A 15 16.14 2.59 2.57
N LEU A 16 15.80 1.51 1.88
CA LEU A 16 15.37 1.57 0.48
C LEU A 16 14.01 2.27 0.34
N ARG A 17 13.10 2.08 1.31
CA ARG A 17 11.83 2.82 1.36
C ARG A 17 12.06 4.32 1.49
N PHE A 18 12.95 4.75 2.39
CA PHE A 18 13.27 6.18 2.52
C PHE A 18 13.84 6.78 1.22
N MET A 19 14.70 6.03 0.52
CA MET A 19 15.19 6.46 -0.79
C MET A 19 14.07 6.58 -1.83
N ALA A 20 13.12 5.63 -1.83
CA ALA A 20 11.97 5.69 -2.72
C ALA A 20 11.03 6.87 -2.39
N GLU A 21 10.80 7.19 -1.12
CA GLU A 21 10.02 8.37 -0.69
C GLU A 21 10.68 9.68 -1.17
N TRP A 22 12.00 9.79 -1.04
CA TRP A 22 12.73 10.96 -1.53
C TRP A 22 12.68 11.08 -3.05
N SER A 23 12.89 9.96 -3.75
CA SER A 23 12.74 9.89 -5.21
C SER A 23 11.34 10.34 -5.63
N LEU A 24 10.29 9.84 -4.97
CA LEU A 24 8.91 10.23 -5.21
C LEU A 24 8.71 11.75 -5.01
N GLY A 25 9.26 12.32 -3.94
CA GLY A 25 9.20 13.76 -3.67
C GLY A 25 9.92 14.60 -4.72
N TRP A 26 11.13 14.22 -5.12
CA TRP A 26 11.89 14.98 -6.11
C TRP A 26 11.36 14.86 -7.54
N PHE A 27 10.92 13.67 -7.96
CA PHE A 27 10.45 13.45 -9.33
C PHE A 27 8.93 13.60 -9.50
N GLY A 28 8.16 13.54 -8.43
CA GLY A 28 6.69 13.62 -8.45
C GLY A 28 6.11 14.96 -8.03
N HIS A 29 6.87 15.82 -7.33
CA HIS A 29 6.34 17.10 -6.85
C HIS A 29 6.31 18.16 -7.96
N PRO A 30 5.17 18.84 -8.22
CA PRO A 30 5.02 19.79 -9.32
C PRO A 30 6.00 20.97 -9.28
N PHE A 31 6.44 21.36 -8.08
CA PHE A 31 7.39 22.46 -7.88
C PHE A 31 8.85 22.03 -7.90
N SER A 32 9.15 20.74 -8.08
CA SER A 32 10.52 20.26 -8.22
C SER A 32 11.01 20.45 -9.66
N PRO A 33 12.20 21.05 -9.88
CA PRO A 33 12.77 21.16 -11.22
C PRO A 33 12.98 19.79 -11.89
N TRP A 34 13.13 18.74 -11.10
CA TRP A 34 13.42 17.38 -11.56
C TRP A 34 12.15 16.67 -12.07
N ALA A 35 10.96 17.17 -11.73
CA ALA A 35 9.69 16.60 -12.17
C ALA A 35 9.43 16.79 -13.67
N HIS A 36 10.11 17.73 -14.33
CA HIS A 36 9.89 18.03 -15.75
C HIS A 36 10.74 17.18 -16.71
N PHE A 37 11.65 16.34 -16.20
CA PHE A 37 12.43 15.46 -17.06
C PHE A 37 11.56 14.37 -17.70
N PRO A 38 11.86 13.92 -18.93
CA PRO A 38 11.04 12.91 -19.62
C PRO A 38 10.98 11.57 -18.87
N ILE A 39 11.98 11.26 -18.04
CA ILE A 39 12.05 10.03 -17.24
C ILE A 39 11.41 10.18 -15.85
N SER A 40 11.12 11.40 -15.39
CA SER A 40 10.65 11.68 -14.02
C SER A 40 9.40 10.89 -13.67
N ARG A 41 8.42 10.86 -14.57
CA ARG A 41 7.16 10.14 -14.41
C ARG A 41 7.37 8.64 -14.22
N ARG A 42 8.35 8.05 -14.92
CA ARG A 42 8.67 6.61 -14.78
C ARG A 42 9.34 6.34 -13.43
N LEU A 43 10.27 7.20 -13.02
CA LEU A 43 10.94 7.10 -11.72
C LEU A 43 9.92 7.24 -10.58
N ALA A 44 9.10 8.28 -10.61
CA ALA A 44 8.04 8.50 -9.62
C ALA A 44 7.07 7.31 -9.54
N ALA A 45 6.59 6.80 -10.67
CA ALA A 45 5.70 5.63 -10.67
C ALA A 45 6.37 4.36 -10.11
N SER A 46 7.65 4.15 -10.43
CA SER A 46 8.40 3.00 -9.91
C SER A 46 8.64 3.10 -8.40
N SER A 47 8.91 4.30 -7.90
CA SER A 47 9.04 4.57 -6.46
C SER A 47 7.71 4.39 -5.73
N ASP A 48 6.59 4.89 -6.28
CA ASP A 48 5.24 4.68 -5.72
C ASP A 48 4.90 3.18 -5.62
N LEU A 49 5.14 2.42 -6.70
CA LEU A 49 4.95 0.98 -6.70
C LEU A 49 5.79 0.30 -5.61
N PHE A 50 7.07 0.64 -5.50
CA PHE A 50 7.96 0.06 -4.49
C PHE A 50 7.46 0.32 -3.07
N LEU A 51 7.01 1.54 -2.79
CA LEU A 51 6.46 1.91 -1.49
C LEU A 51 5.21 1.09 -1.17
N ARG A 52 4.27 0.95 -2.11
CA ARG A 52 3.04 0.17 -1.90
C ARG A 52 3.29 -1.33 -1.72
N VAL A 53 4.27 -1.88 -2.44
CA VAL A 53 4.63 -3.31 -2.38
C VAL A 53 5.28 -3.65 -1.04
N THR A 54 6.07 -2.73 -0.49
CA THR A 54 6.79 -2.94 0.77
C THR A 54 6.05 -2.40 1.98
N GLU A 55 4.82 -1.91 1.82
CA GLU A 55 4.01 -1.33 2.88
C GLU A 55 3.38 -2.42 3.77
N ARG A 56 3.19 -2.09 5.06
CA ARG A 56 2.41 -2.93 5.97
C ARG A 56 0.94 -2.57 5.85
N TYR A 57 0.16 -3.51 5.33
CA TYR A 57 -1.29 -3.43 5.39
C TYR A 57 -1.76 -4.02 6.70
N GLU A 58 -1.99 -3.16 7.69
CA GLU A 58 -2.70 -3.55 8.90
C GLU A 58 -4.18 -3.73 8.60
N LYS A 59 -4.84 -4.60 9.38
CA LYS A 59 -6.30 -4.70 9.32
C LYS A 59 -6.86 -3.32 9.70
N PRO A 60 -7.58 -2.62 8.80
CA PRO A 60 -8.15 -1.33 9.16
C PRO A 60 -9.20 -1.57 10.25
N GLN A 61 -9.40 -0.57 11.10
CA GLN A 61 -10.28 -0.71 12.25
C GLN A 61 -11.75 -0.91 11.85
N TRP A 62 -12.10 -0.60 10.60
CA TRP A 62 -13.43 -0.60 9.96
C TRP A 62 -14.49 0.27 10.67
N HIS A 63 -14.47 0.37 12.00
CA HIS A 63 -15.40 1.13 12.83
C HIS A 63 -16.87 0.82 12.52
N ILE A 64 -17.15 -0.42 12.13
CA ILE A 64 -18.51 -0.92 11.88
C ILE A 64 -18.88 -1.77 13.11
N PRO A 65 -19.61 -1.22 14.09
CA PRO A 65 -19.95 -1.93 15.32
C PRO A 65 -20.97 -3.03 15.09
N ASP A 66 -21.94 -2.78 14.21
CA ASP A 66 -22.95 -3.72 13.78
C ASP A 66 -23.41 -3.36 12.36
N VAL A 67 -23.89 -4.34 11.62
CA VAL A 67 -24.50 -4.12 10.30
C VAL A 67 -25.73 -5.00 10.23
N GLU A 68 -26.89 -4.43 9.88
CA GLU A 68 -28.06 -5.25 9.58
C GLU A 68 -27.77 -6.05 8.31
N VAL A 69 -27.73 -7.36 8.49
CA VAL A 69 -27.41 -8.30 7.44
C VAL A 69 -28.70 -8.66 6.71
N GLU A 70 -28.94 -8.05 5.54
CA GLU A 70 -30.13 -8.33 4.74
C GLU A 70 -29.91 -9.54 3.82
N VAL A 71 -30.75 -10.56 3.93
CA VAL A 71 -30.65 -11.76 3.09
C VAL A 71 -31.32 -11.49 1.75
N THR A 72 -30.53 -11.32 0.70
CA THR A 72 -31.02 -11.08 -0.67
C THR A 72 -31.68 -12.33 -1.27
N GLN A 73 -31.18 -13.53 -0.95
CA GLN A 73 -31.77 -14.78 -1.45
C GLN A 73 -31.64 -15.93 -0.46
N ALA A 74 -32.75 -16.62 -0.17
CA ALA A 74 -32.77 -17.83 0.64
C ALA A 74 -32.97 -19.07 -0.24
N LYS A 75 -32.02 -20.00 -0.16
CA LYS A 75 -32.08 -21.36 -0.69
C LYS A 75 -32.02 -22.35 0.49
N PRO A 76 -32.50 -23.60 0.34
CA PRO A 76 -32.62 -24.55 1.45
C PRO A 76 -31.33 -24.79 2.26
N PHE A 77 -30.15 -24.48 1.70
CA PHE A 77 -28.86 -24.60 2.40
C PHE A 77 -27.96 -23.36 2.24
N CYS A 78 -28.47 -22.23 1.74
CA CYS A 78 -27.65 -21.04 1.53
C CYS A 78 -28.48 -19.76 1.69
N HIS A 79 -28.05 -18.92 2.61
CA HIS A 79 -28.51 -17.54 2.72
C HIS A 79 -27.45 -16.66 2.07
N LEU A 80 -27.81 -16.08 0.92
CA LEU A 80 -26.99 -15.07 0.29
C LEU A 80 -27.23 -13.77 1.04
N VAL A 81 -26.29 -13.47 1.92
CA VAL A 81 -26.06 -12.17 2.54
C VAL A 81 -25.38 -11.27 1.53
#